data_AF-A0A099ZB76-F1
#
_entry.id   AF-A0A099ZB76-F1
#
_cell.length_a   1.000
_cell.length_b   1.000
_cell.length_c   1.000
_cell.angle_alpha   90.00
_cell.angle_beta   90.00
_cell.angle_gamma   90.00
#
_symmetry.space_group_name_H-M   'P 1'
#
loop_
_entity.id
_entity.type
_entity.pdbx_description
1 polymer ?
#
loop_
_entity_poly.entity_id
_entity_poly.type
_entity_poly.pdbx_seq_one_letter_code
_entity_poly.pdbx_strand_id
1 'polypeptide(L)'
;IATLDFKRANFDLFRELLGGIPWARVLEGKEVQESWLLFKHHFLRAQDWCIPIRKKLGKAGRRPAWMGKELLGKLNKKKSTYIMWKKGQATWEEYRNIVRECRDAMRKAKARLELELVRDVRGNRKGFYKYISSKRKTRENDSLLLNGEGVLVAEHAEKAELLGALFASVF
;
A
#
# COMPACT_ATOMS: atom_id res chain seq x y z
N ILE A 1 11.59 1.05 4.28
CA ILE A 1 12.25 0.03 5.13
C ILE A 1 11.33 -1.18 5.24
N ALA A 2 11.63 -2.22 4.46
CA ALA A 2 11.04 -3.56 4.58
C ALA A 2 11.67 -4.25 5.80
N THR A 3 10.86 -4.82 6.68
CA THR A 3 11.33 -5.56 7.86
C THR A 3 10.98 -7.03 7.70
N LEU A 4 11.92 -7.93 7.93
CA LEU A 4 11.71 -9.37 7.83
C LEU A 4 10.82 -9.91 8.97
N ASP A 5 9.97 -10.89 8.67
CA ASP A 5 9.07 -11.52 9.64
C ASP A 5 9.63 -12.84 10.19
N PHE A 6 10.56 -12.76 11.13
CA PHE A 6 11.16 -13.95 11.74
C PHE A 6 10.15 -14.87 12.47
N LYS A 7 8.97 -14.37 12.83
CA LYS A 7 7.91 -15.21 13.44
C LYS A 7 7.27 -16.18 12.46
N ARG A 8 7.35 -15.88 11.16
CA ARG A 8 6.77 -16.69 10.07
C ARG A 8 7.86 -17.32 9.20
N ALA A 9 9.10 -17.29 9.64
CA ALA A 9 10.23 -17.86 8.92
C ALA A 9 10.16 -19.39 8.97
N ASN A 10 10.47 -20.03 7.83
CA ASN A 10 10.71 -21.47 7.78
C ASN A 10 12.20 -21.74 8.04
N PHE A 11 12.55 -22.03 9.29
CA PHE A 11 13.92 -22.29 9.69
C PHE A 11 14.44 -23.67 9.25
N ASP A 12 13.55 -24.63 9.02
CA ASP A 12 13.94 -25.95 8.54
C ASP A 12 14.42 -25.86 7.08
N LEU A 13 13.63 -25.20 6.22
CA LEU A 13 14.04 -24.90 4.84
C LEU A 13 15.31 -24.05 4.79
N PHE A 14 15.47 -23.10 5.70
CA PHE A 14 16.67 -22.27 5.77
C PHE A 14 17.93 -23.09 6.09
N ARG A 15 17.82 -24.05 7.02
CA ARG A 15 18.90 -24.99 7.34
C ARG A 15 19.20 -25.93 6.19
N GLU A 16 18.18 -26.46 5.51
CA GLU A 16 18.36 -27.34 4.36
C GLU A 16 19.09 -26.62 3.20
N LEU A 17 18.68 -25.39 2.88
CA LEU A 17 19.28 -24.61 1.81
C LEU A 17 20.75 -24.26 2.07
N LEU A 18 21.13 -23.98 3.33
CA LEU A 18 22.52 -23.70 3.68
C LEU A 18 23.35 -24.98 3.88
N GLY A 19 22.73 -26.04 4.41
CA GLY A 19 23.38 -27.33 4.64
C GLY A 19 23.65 -28.10 3.34
N GLY A 20 22.85 -27.89 2.30
CA GLY A 20 23.03 -28.52 0.98
C GLY A 20 24.13 -27.89 0.12
N ILE A 21 24.75 -26.78 0.55
CA ILE A 21 25.81 -26.12 -0.21
C ILE A 21 27.14 -26.83 0.06
N PRO A 22 27.89 -27.28 -0.97
CA PRO A 22 29.20 -27.91 -0.79
C PRO A 22 30.27 -26.86 -0.48
N TRP A 23 30.23 -26.27 0.72
CA TRP A 23 31.07 -25.16 1.14
C TRP A 23 32.56 -25.39 0.92
N ALA A 24 33.03 -26.62 1.14
CA ALA A 24 34.43 -26.99 0.91
C ALA A 24 34.89 -26.70 -0.53
N ARG A 25 34.04 -26.96 -1.54
CA ARG A 25 34.34 -26.67 -2.95
C ARG A 25 34.11 -25.21 -3.31
N VAL A 26 33.09 -24.59 -2.71
CA VAL A 26 32.71 -23.20 -3.01
C VAL A 26 33.76 -22.21 -2.51
N LEU A 27 34.44 -22.55 -1.41
CA LEU A 27 35.43 -21.69 -0.75
C LEU A 27 36.88 -22.10 -1.08
N GLU A 28 37.09 -23.16 -1.86
CA GLU A 28 38.43 -23.64 -2.20
C GLU A 28 39.19 -22.63 -3.06
N GLY A 29 40.42 -22.29 -2.65
CA GLY A 29 41.28 -21.36 -3.39
C GLY A 29 40.79 -19.90 -3.41
N LYS A 30 39.79 -19.55 -2.60
CA LYS A 30 39.25 -18.19 -2.50
C LYS A 30 39.93 -17.41 -1.39
N GLU A 31 40.15 -16.11 -1.64
CA GLU A 31 40.59 -15.21 -0.59
C GLU A 31 39.51 -15.03 0.47
N VAL A 32 39.91 -14.58 1.66
CA VAL A 32 39.00 -14.40 2.81
C VAL A 32 37.84 -13.47 2.48
N GLN A 33 38.09 -12.39 1.73
CA GLN A 33 37.04 -11.45 1.32
C GLN A 33 36.08 -12.06 0.30
N GLU A 34 36.60 -12.76 -0.70
CA GLU A 34 35.77 -13.44 -1.70
C GLU A 34 34.89 -14.51 -1.05
N SER A 35 35.48 -15.30 -0.15
CA SER A 35 34.79 -16.32 0.65
C SER A 35 33.64 -15.72 1.47
N TRP A 36 33.87 -14.57 2.11
CA TRP A 36 32.85 -13.87 2.87
C TRP A 36 31.71 -13.34 2.00
N LEU A 37 32.02 -12.77 0.83
CA LEU A 37 31.01 -12.28 -0.11
C LEU A 37 30.15 -13.42 -0.66
N LEU A 38 30.75 -14.56 -1.00
CA LEU A 38 30.05 -15.77 -1.44
C LEU A 38 29.14 -16.31 -0.33
N PHE A 39 29.65 -16.43 0.89
CA PHE A 39 28.84 -16.82 2.03
C PHE A 39 27.63 -15.89 2.22
N LYS A 40 27.87 -14.58 2.23
CA LYS A 40 26.83 -13.56 2.40
C LYS A 40 25.79 -13.63 1.28
N HIS A 41 26.22 -13.84 0.04
CA HIS A 41 25.31 -14.00 -1.10
C HIS A 41 24.36 -15.19 -0.89
N HIS A 42 24.90 -16.37 -0.59
CA HIS A 42 24.10 -17.57 -0.35
C HIS A 42 23.18 -17.43 0.86
N PHE A 43 23.66 -16.80 1.93
CA PHE A 43 22.88 -16.53 3.14
C PHE A 43 21.69 -15.60 2.87
N LEU A 44 21.92 -14.46 2.20
CA LEU A 44 20.86 -13.51 1.85
C LEU A 44 19.86 -14.13 0.88
N ARG A 45 20.34 -14.94 -0.07
CA ARG A 45 19.47 -15.68 -0.98
C ARG A 45 18.55 -16.64 -0.21
N ALA A 46 19.10 -17.46 0.68
CA ALA A 46 18.29 -18.35 1.52
C ALA A 46 17.31 -17.56 2.41
N GLN A 47 17.71 -16.38 2.88
CA GLN A 47 16.89 -15.51 3.72
C GLN A 47 15.66 -15.00 2.97
N ASP A 48 15.83 -14.59 1.72
CA ASP A 48 14.73 -14.12 0.86
C ASP A 48 13.68 -15.20 0.59
N TRP A 49 14.12 -16.46 0.43
CA TRP A 49 13.21 -17.60 0.22
C TRP A 49 12.49 -18.03 1.49
N CYS A 50 13.15 -17.98 2.64
CA CYS A 50 12.63 -18.58 3.88
C CYS A 50 11.92 -17.60 4.80
N ILE A 51 12.21 -16.30 4.68
CA ILE A 51 11.70 -15.29 5.61
C ILE A 51 10.83 -14.28 4.87
N PRO A 52 9.51 -14.34 5.03
CA PRO A 52 8.63 -13.39 4.37
C PRO A 52 8.87 -11.97 4.90
N ILE A 53 8.80 -10.99 4.00
CA ILE A 53 8.86 -9.57 4.37
C ILE A 53 7.56 -9.18 5.06
N ARG A 54 7.64 -8.59 6.27
CA ARG A 54 6.49 -7.89 6.85
C ARG A 54 6.12 -6.75 5.94
N LYS A 55 4.99 -6.90 5.26
CA LYS A 55 4.31 -5.75 4.69
C LYS A 55 3.93 -4.84 5.85
N LYS A 56 4.52 -3.65 5.93
CA LYS A 56 3.92 -2.59 6.74
C LYS A 56 2.49 -2.51 6.25
N LEU A 57 1.52 -2.83 7.11
CA LEU A 57 0.15 -2.43 6.89
C LEU A 57 0.19 -0.91 6.87
N GLY A 58 0.38 -0.34 5.67
CA GLY A 58 0.16 1.06 5.43
C GLY A 58 -1.22 1.38 6.01
N LYS A 59 -1.40 2.62 6.46
CA LYS A 59 -2.71 3.08 6.95
C LYS A 59 -3.84 2.86 5.94
N ALA A 60 -3.54 2.46 4.70
CA ALA A 60 -4.43 1.88 3.70
C ALA A 60 -5.39 0.81 4.24
N GLY A 61 -5.01 0.02 5.25
CA GLY A 61 -5.90 -0.96 5.88
C GLY A 61 -6.79 -0.39 7.00
N ARG A 62 -6.56 0.86 7.44
CA ARG A 62 -7.34 1.46 8.51
C ARG A 62 -8.65 2.00 7.95
N ARG A 63 -9.73 1.42 8.45
CA ARG A 63 -11.10 1.87 8.24
C ARG A 63 -11.22 3.39 8.46
N PRO A 64 -11.78 4.15 7.49
CA PRO A 64 -12.04 5.57 7.69
C PRO A 64 -12.96 5.80 8.90
N ALA A 65 -12.74 6.91 9.62
CA ALA A 65 -13.50 7.21 10.85
C ALA A 65 -15.02 7.32 10.64
N TRP A 66 -15.46 7.75 9.44
CA TRP A 66 -16.88 7.85 9.10
C TRP A 66 -17.53 6.50 8.74
N MET A 67 -16.75 5.43 8.61
CA MET A 67 -17.26 4.14 8.17
C MET A 67 -17.76 3.33 9.37
N GLY A 68 -19.05 3.41 9.69
CA GLY A 68 -19.71 2.62 10.75
C GLY A 68 -20.14 1.22 10.31
N LYS A 69 -20.43 0.30 11.26
CA LYS A 69 -20.83 -1.11 11.00
C LYS A 69 -22.02 -1.20 10.02
N GLU A 70 -23.02 -0.34 10.18
CA GLU A 70 -24.19 -0.28 9.29
C GLU A 70 -23.80 0.00 7.83
N LEU A 71 -22.88 0.94 7.60
CA LEU A 71 -22.42 1.31 6.27
C LEU A 71 -21.67 0.16 5.59
N LEU A 72 -20.96 -0.65 6.39
CA LEU A 72 -20.32 -1.87 5.90
C LEU A 72 -21.37 -2.92 5.48
N GLY A 73 -22.46 -3.04 6.24
CA GLY A 73 -23.61 -3.87 5.86
C GLY A 73 -24.20 -3.44 4.51
N LYS A 74 -24.38 -2.14 4.28
CA LYS A 74 -24.85 -1.60 2.99
C LYS A 74 -23.87 -1.90 1.84
N LEU A 75 -22.56 -1.79 2.07
CA LEU A 75 -21.54 -2.10 1.07
C LEU A 75 -21.52 -3.59 0.72
N ASN A 76 -21.69 -4.46 1.73
CA ASN A 76 -21.81 -5.90 1.53
C ASN A 76 -23.08 -6.24 0.74
N LYS A 77 -24.22 -5.62 1.08
CA LYS A 77 -25.47 -5.77 0.32
C LYS A 77 -25.29 -5.39 -1.15
N LYS A 78 -24.63 -4.25 -1.43
CA LYS A 78 -24.26 -3.84 -2.80
C LYS A 78 -23.39 -4.89 -3.50
N LYS A 79 -22.40 -5.47 -2.82
CA LYS A 79 -21.54 -6.51 -3.39
C LYS A 79 -22.32 -7.77 -3.71
N SER A 80 -23.17 -8.22 -2.80
CA SER A 80 -24.00 -9.41 -2.99
C SER A 80 -25.02 -9.22 -4.11
N THR A 81 -25.70 -8.07 -4.19
CA THR A 81 -26.65 -7.81 -5.27
C THR A 81 -25.97 -7.63 -6.62
N TYR A 82 -24.75 -7.09 -6.68
CA TYR A 82 -23.95 -7.10 -7.90
C TYR A 82 -23.69 -8.54 -8.40
N ILE A 83 -23.32 -9.46 -7.48
CA ILE A 83 -23.08 -10.86 -7.82
C ILE A 83 -24.38 -11.53 -8.31
N MET A 84 -25.51 -11.29 -7.65
CA MET A 84 -26.81 -11.82 -8.05
C MET A 84 -27.26 -11.27 -9.41
N TRP A 85 -27.11 -9.97 -9.65
CA TRP A 85 -27.40 -9.33 -10.94
C TRP A 85 -26.52 -9.91 -12.06
N LYS A 86 -25.22 -10.11 -11.81
CA LYS A 86 -24.31 -10.74 -12.77
C LYS A 86 -24.70 -12.18 -13.12
N LYS A 87 -25.39 -12.88 -12.21
CA LYS A 87 -25.92 -14.25 -12.40
C LYS A 87 -27.34 -14.27 -12.97
N GLY A 88 -27.93 -13.12 -13.28
CA GLY A 88 -29.31 -13.00 -13.78
C GLY A 88 -30.40 -13.22 -12.71
N GLN A 89 -30.02 -13.27 -11.43
CA GLN A 89 -30.95 -13.55 -10.31
C GLN A 89 -31.53 -12.28 -9.67
N ALA A 90 -31.03 -11.10 -10.05
CA ALA A 90 -31.50 -9.81 -9.55
C ALA A 90 -31.70 -8.85 -10.72
N THR A 91 -32.65 -7.94 -10.58
CA THR A 91 -32.91 -6.92 -11.61
C THR A 91 -31.85 -5.83 -11.58
N TRP A 92 -31.67 -5.14 -12.71
CA TRP A 92 -30.77 -3.99 -12.78
C TRP A 92 -31.24 -2.86 -11.85
N GLU A 93 -32.55 -2.68 -11.72
CA GLU A 93 -33.21 -1.68 -10.89
C GLU A 93 -32.88 -1.87 -9.40
N GLU A 94 -32.92 -3.11 -8.91
CA GLU A 94 -32.56 -3.45 -7.52
C GLU A 94 -31.10 -3.11 -7.22
N TYR A 95 -30.18 -3.49 -8.09
CA TYR A 95 -28.77 -3.16 -7.93
C TYR A 95 -28.56 -1.64 -7.98
N ARG A 96 -29.18 -0.94 -8.95
CA ARG A 96 -29.09 0.52 -9.10
C ARG A 96 -29.58 1.25 -7.86
N ASN A 97 -30.69 0.82 -7.26
CA ASN A 97 -31.23 1.42 -6.04
C ASN A 97 -30.28 1.22 -4.86
N ILE A 98 -29.74 0.02 -4.66
CA ILE A 98 -28.78 -0.26 -3.59
C ILE A 98 -27.49 0.56 -3.76
N VAL A 99 -27.02 0.74 -4.99
CA VAL A 99 -25.85 1.61 -5.28
C VAL A 99 -26.13 3.05 -4.85
N ARG A 100 -27.32 3.59 -5.17
CA ARG A 100 -27.73 4.95 -4.79
C ARG A 100 -27.80 5.10 -3.27
N GLU A 101 -28.51 4.21 -2.58
CA GLU A 101 -28.63 4.21 -1.13
C GLU A 101 -27.26 4.12 -0.43
N CYS A 102 -26.38 3.24 -0.92
CA CYS A 102 -25.03 3.12 -0.38
C CYS A 102 -24.22 4.41 -0.58
N ARG A 103 -24.34 5.05 -1.75
CA ARG A 103 -23.67 6.32 -2.06
C ARG A 103 -24.16 7.44 -1.14
N ASP A 104 -25.45 7.53 -0.92
CA ASP A 104 -26.03 8.57 -0.07
C ASP A 104 -25.73 8.34 1.41
N ALA A 105 -25.75 7.09 1.87
CA ALA A 105 -25.31 6.73 3.22
C ALA A 105 -23.83 7.10 3.44
N MET A 106 -22.95 6.86 2.47
CA MET A 106 -21.54 7.26 2.55
C MET A 106 -21.39 8.79 2.62
N ARG A 107 -22.12 9.54 1.80
CA ARG A 107 -22.12 11.01 1.82
C ARG A 107 -22.58 11.55 3.18
N LYS A 108 -23.71 11.06 3.69
CA LYS A 108 -24.26 11.48 4.99
C LYS A 108 -23.32 11.16 6.15
N ALA A 109 -22.74 9.96 6.18
CA ALA A 109 -21.81 9.56 7.24
C ALA A 109 -20.54 10.43 7.24
N LYS A 110 -20.01 10.73 6.05
CA LYS A 110 -18.85 11.62 5.91
C LYS A 110 -19.16 13.05 6.36
N ALA A 111 -20.30 13.60 5.92
CA ALA A 111 -20.73 14.95 6.31
C ALA A 111 -20.98 15.07 7.82
N ARG A 112 -21.56 14.05 8.45
CA ARG A 112 -21.75 14.01 9.91
C ARG A 112 -20.42 14.09 10.67
N LEU A 113 -19.44 13.26 10.28
CA LEU A 113 -18.11 13.30 10.89
C LEU A 113 -17.45 14.68 10.72
N GLU A 114 -17.52 15.25 9.52
CA GLU A 114 -16.94 16.56 9.24
C GLU A 114 -17.59 17.66 10.10
N LEU A 115 -18.91 17.61 10.25
CA LEU A 115 -19.67 18.54 11.09
C LEU A 115 -19.34 18.39 12.58
N GLU A 116 -19.20 17.16 13.09
CA GLU A 116 -18.74 16.90 14.46
C GLU A 116 -17.33 17.46 14.70
N LEU A 117 -16.41 17.23 13.76
CA LEU A 117 -15.04 17.74 13.86
C LEU A 117 -14.98 19.27 13.83
N VAL A 118 -15.85 19.92 13.05
CA VAL A 118 -15.95 21.39 12.98
C VAL A 118 -16.54 21.95 14.27
N ARG A 119 -17.58 21.33 14.82
CA ARG A 119 -18.21 21.75 16.08
C ARG A 119 -17.26 21.63 17.26
N ASP A 120 -16.47 20.56 17.30
CA ASP A 120 -15.51 20.30 18.38
C ASP A 120 -14.10 20.85 18.07
N VAL A 121 -13.95 21.82 17.15
CA VAL A 121 -12.62 22.40 16.89
C VAL A 121 -12.04 23.02 18.16
N ARG A 122 -12.87 23.65 19.00
CA ARG A 122 -12.40 24.32 20.22
C ARG A 122 -11.85 23.32 21.24
N GLY A 123 -12.53 22.17 21.43
CA GLY A 123 -12.13 21.11 22.36
C GLY A 123 -11.09 20.14 21.77
N ASN A 124 -11.07 19.97 20.46
CA ASN A 124 -10.26 18.96 19.77
C ASN A 124 -9.64 19.47 18.45
N ARG A 125 -8.89 20.57 18.52
CA ARG A 125 -8.13 21.11 17.37
C ARG A 125 -7.27 20.04 16.69
N LYS A 126 -6.63 19.17 17.48
CA LYS A 126 -5.77 18.09 16.98
C LYS A 126 -6.53 17.10 16.11
N GLY A 127 -7.76 16.73 16.48
CA GLY A 127 -8.63 15.84 15.70
C GLY A 127 -8.99 16.44 14.33
N PHE A 128 -9.36 17.72 14.32
CA PHE A 128 -9.67 18.45 13.08
C PHE A 128 -8.48 18.51 12.12
N TYR A 129 -7.32 19.00 12.56
CA TYR A 129 -6.13 19.09 11.71
C TYR A 129 -5.60 17.71 11.30
N LYS A 130 -5.74 16.68 12.14
CA LYS A 130 -5.44 15.28 11.79
C LYS A 130 -6.35 14.78 10.66
N TYR A 131 -7.64 15.13 10.68
CA TYR A 131 -8.56 14.78 9.59
C TYR A 131 -8.18 15.49 8.29
N ILE A 132 -7.95 16.81 8.31
CA ILE A 132 -7.53 17.60 7.15
C ILE A 132 -6.21 17.08 6.55
N SER A 133 -5.19 16.85 7.39
CA SER A 133 -3.92 16.27 6.94
C SER A 133 -4.09 14.86 6.35
N SER A 134 -4.98 14.03 6.91
CA SER A 134 -5.28 12.70 6.34
C SER A 134 -5.91 12.76 4.95
N LYS A 135 -6.61 13.85 4.61
CA LYS A 135 -7.16 14.09 3.26
C LYS A 135 -6.13 14.62 2.28
N ARG A 136 -5.14 15.37 2.76
CA ARG A 136 -4.02 15.87 1.94
C ARG A 136 -3.04 14.76 1.54
N LYS A 137 -2.88 13.72 2.39
CA LYS A 137 -1.92 12.62 2.17
C LYS A 137 -2.17 11.72 0.94
N THR A 138 -3.33 11.82 0.29
CA THR A 138 -3.60 11.08 -0.95
C THR A 138 -3.03 11.76 -2.20
N ARG A 139 -2.24 12.83 -2.04
CA ARG A 139 -1.47 13.50 -3.09
C ARG A 139 0.04 13.37 -2.92
N GLU A 140 0.53 12.30 -2.28
CA GLU A 140 1.85 11.78 -2.66
C GLU A 140 1.68 11.00 -3.99
N ASN A 141 1.17 11.69 -5.00
CA ASN A 141 1.65 11.49 -6.37
C ASN A 141 2.95 12.29 -6.42
N ASP A 142 3.95 11.86 -5.65
CA ASP A 142 5.33 11.93 -6.11
C ASP A 142 5.44 10.85 -7.19
N SER A 143 4.61 11.01 -8.22
CA SER A 143 4.67 10.25 -9.45
C SER A 143 6.01 10.63 -10.01
N LEU A 144 7.03 9.85 -9.63
CA LEU A 144 8.10 9.36 -10.48
C LEU A 144 8.00 10.05 -11.85
N LEU A 145 8.58 11.26 -11.92
CA LEU A 145 8.64 12.00 -13.16
C LEU A 145 9.56 11.19 -14.06
N LEU A 146 8.99 10.67 -15.15
CA LEU A 146 9.74 9.96 -16.17
C LEU A 146 10.23 11.01 -17.15
N ASN A 147 11.51 10.95 -17.51
CA ASN A 147 12.03 11.77 -18.60
C ASN A 147 11.45 11.30 -19.96
N GLY A 148 11.78 12.00 -21.04
CA GLY A 148 11.33 11.65 -22.41
C GLY A 148 11.75 10.25 -22.87
N GLU A 149 12.66 9.59 -22.14
CA GLU A 149 13.16 8.23 -22.41
C GLU A 149 12.54 7.17 -21.49
N GLY A 150 11.61 7.54 -20.61
CA GLY A 150 10.94 6.59 -19.71
C GLY A 150 11.81 6.14 -18.52
N VAL A 151 12.86 6.88 -18.19
CA VAL A 151 13.72 6.65 -17.01
C VAL A 151 13.24 7.49 -15.84
N LEU A 152 13.27 6.88 -14.66
CA LEU A 152 12.91 7.53 -13.39
C LEU A 152 13.90 8.63 -13.04
N VAL A 153 13.45 9.88 -13.09
CA VAL A 153 14.23 11.03 -12.65
C VAL A 153 14.30 11.00 -11.13
N ALA A 154 15.46 10.65 -10.58
CA ALA A 154 15.69 10.61 -9.13
C ALA A 154 16.08 12.00 -8.58
N GLU A 155 16.76 12.81 -9.38
CA GLU A 155 17.37 14.06 -8.95
C GLU A 155 16.38 15.24 -8.92
N HIS A 156 16.46 16.08 -7.88
CA HIS A 156 15.51 17.17 -7.66
C HIS A 156 15.64 18.31 -8.68
N ALA A 157 16.85 18.56 -9.18
CA ALA A 157 17.11 19.61 -10.18
C ALA A 157 16.45 19.28 -11.52
N GLU A 158 16.67 18.06 -12.01
CA GLU A 158 16.09 17.55 -13.26
C GLU A 158 14.55 17.57 -13.23
N LYS A 159 13.93 17.25 -12.09
CA LYS A 159 12.47 17.34 -11.92
C LYS A 159 11.97 18.77 -12.08
N ALA A 160 12.70 19.75 -11.56
CA ALA A 160 12.32 21.16 -11.65
C ALA A 160 12.38 21.66 -13.09
N GLU A 161 13.41 21.28 -13.84
CA GLU A 161 13.56 21.61 -15.26
C GLU A 161 12.45 20.98 -16.12
N LEU A 162 12.13 19.69 -15.89
CA LEU A 162 11.07 18.99 -16.60
C LEU A 162 9.69 19.63 -16.39
N LEU A 163 9.39 20.01 -15.15
CA LEU A 163 8.16 20.72 -14.82
C LEU A 163 8.13 22.12 -15.42
N GLY A 164 9.27 22.82 -15.46
CA GLY A 164 9.41 24.12 -16.12
C GLY A 164 9.17 24.04 -17.62
N ALA A 165 9.76 23.05 -18.29
CA ALA A 165 9.58 22.80 -19.72
C ALA A 165 8.12 22.42 -20.06
N LEU A 166 7.49 21.57 -19.24
CA LEU A 166 6.07 21.25 -19.38
C LEU A 166 5.18 22.50 -19.23
N PHE A 167 5.50 23.37 -18.26
CA PHE A 167 4.77 24.60 -18.06
C PHE A 167 4.91 25.55 -19.26
N ALA A 168 6.12 25.71 -19.79
CA ALA A 168 6.40 26.52 -20.98
C ALA A 168 5.87 25.93 -22.30
N SER A 169 5.48 24.64 -22.32
CA SER A 169 4.84 24.01 -23.48
C SER A 169 3.32 24.19 -23.50
N VAL A 170 2.71 24.48 -22.35
CA VAL A 170 1.25 24.61 -22.20
C VAL A 170 0.80 26.08 -22.23
N PHE A 171 1.71 27.00 -21.91
CA PHE A 171 1.54 28.44 -21.98
C PHE A 171 2.44 29.04 -23.05
#